data_AF-A0A2D8UDW5-F1
#
_entry.id   AF-A0A2D8UDW5-F1
#
_cell.length_a   1.000
_cell.length_b   1.000
_cell.length_c   1.000
_cell.angle_alpha   90.00
_cell.angle_beta   90.00
_cell.angle_gamma   90.00
#
_symmetry.space_group_name_H-M   'P 1'
#
loop_
_entity.id
_entity.type
_entity.pdbx_description
1 polymer ?
#
loop_
_entity_poly.entity_id
_entity_poly.type
_entity_poly.pdbx_seq_one_letter_code
_entity_poly.pdbx_strand_id
1 'polypeptide(L)'
;MKHIILFLRTSCFVMWTGCASTTDFFANQFFLPNEGVRKPIYSVQTERGIGFITTDNIQLLSDIHRPKKLEKTPTILVRIPFTNTFKNR
;
A
#
# COMPACT_ATOMS: atom_id res chain seq x y z
N MET A 1 -41.42 10.60 -3.67
CA MET A 1 -40.42 10.62 -2.57
C MET A 1 -39.55 9.37 -2.48
N LYS A 2 -40.10 8.14 -2.57
CA LYS A 2 -39.31 6.88 -2.52
C LYS A 2 -38.21 6.75 -3.61
N HIS A 3 -38.49 7.18 -4.84
CA HIS A 3 -37.52 7.10 -5.95
C HIS A 3 -36.30 8.04 -5.80
N ILE A 4 -36.50 9.21 -5.19
CA ILE A 4 -35.43 10.19 -4.93
C ILE A 4 -34.45 9.63 -3.88
N ILE A 5 -34.99 8.98 -2.83
CA ILE A 5 -34.18 8.35 -1.77
C ILE A 5 -33.39 7.16 -2.34
N LEU A 6 -33.97 6.39 -3.26
CA LEU A 6 -33.30 5.27 -3.92
C LEU A 6 -32.12 5.77 -4.78
N PHE A 7 -32.32 6.85 -5.53
CA PHE A 7 -31.31 7.44 -6.41
C PHE A 7 -30.14 8.06 -5.61
N LEU A 8 -30.43 8.69 -4.46
CA LEU A 8 -29.41 9.25 -3.58
C LEU A 8 -28.55 8.14 -2.94
N ARG A 9 -29.15 6.99 -2.60
CA ARG A 9 -28.43 5.85 -2.04
C ARG A 9 -27.54 5.14 -3.06
N THR A 10 -27.99 4.98 -4.30
CA THR A 10 -27.18 4.37 -5.37
C THR A 10 -26.01 5.28 -5.78
N SER A 11 -26.23 6.58 -5.86
CA SER A 11 -25.15 7.55 -6.13
C SER A 11 -24.06 7.56 -5.04
N CYS A 12 -24.46 7.53 -3.76
CA CYS A 12 -23.54 7.47 -2.63
C CYS A 12 -22.71 6.16 -2.63
N PHE A 13 -23.32 5.04 -3.02
CA PHE A 13 -22.65 3.74 -3.08
C PHE A 13 -21.56 3.69 -4.16
N VAL A 14 -21.78 4.33 -5.31
CA VAL A 14 -20.79 4.41 -6.40
C VAL A 14 -19.61 5.34 -6.02
N MET A 15 -19.86 6.41 -5.28
CA MET A 15 -18.78 7.27 -4.77
C MET A 15 -17.91 6.55 -3.74
N TRP A 16 -18.48 5.65 -2.94
CA TRP A 16 -17.72 4.94 -1.91
C TRP A 16 -16.80 3.85 -2.49
N THR A 17 -17.19 3.19 -3.58
CA THR A 17 -16.37 2.14 -4.22
C THR A 17 -15.27 2.71 -5.13
N GLY A 18 -15.41 3.94 -5.62
CA GLY A 18 -14.45 4.59 -6.52
C GLY A 18 -13.22 5.19 -5.84
N CYS A 19 -13.24 5.38 -4.52
CA CYS A 19 -12.21 6.12 -3.79
C CYS A 19 -10.81 5.50 -3.94
N ALA A 20 -10.69 4.16 -3.89
CA ALA A 20 -9.41 3.49 -4.04
C ALA A 20 -8.82 3.60 -5.45
N SER A 21 -9.65 3.52 -6.49
CA SER A 21 -9.19 3.60 -7.89
C SER A 21 -8.75 5.02 -8.27
N THR A 22 -9.47 6.03 -7.79
CA THR A 22 -9.11 7.43 -8.02
C THR A 22 -7.84 7.80 -7.26
N THR A 23 -7.69 7.38 -5.99
CA THR A 23 -6.46 7.63 -5.23
C THR A 23 -5.24 6.98 -5.89
N ASP A 24 -5.37 5.75 -6.40
CA ASP A 24 -4.28 5.07 -7.10
C ASP A 24 -3.91 5.76 -8.42
N PHE A 25 -4.89 6.29 -9.17
CA PHE A 25 -4.64 7.06 -10.39
C PHE A 25 -3.86 8.35 -10.09
N PHE A 26 -4.30 9.13 -9.09
CA PHE A 26 -3.62 10.36 -8.69
C PHE A 26 -2.21 10.10 -8.13
N ALA A 27 -2.03 9.03 -7.35
CA ALA A 27 -0.72 8.63 -6.85
C ALA A 27 0.26 8.29 -7.99
N ASN A 28 -0.19 7.50 -8.97
CA ASN A 28 0.62 7.14 -10.14
C ASN A 28 0.95 8.34 -11.04
N GLN A 29 0.02 9.29 -11.19
CA GLN A 29 0.21 10.44 -12.08
C GLN A 29 1.13 11.52 -11.49
N PHE A 30 1.05 11.78 -10.18
CA PHE A 30 1.70 12.95 -9.58
C PHE A 30 2.82 12.64 -8.59
N PHE A 31 2.80 11.47 -7.94
CA PHE A 31 3.73 11.15 -6.84
C PHE A 31 4.73 10.05 -7.18
N LEU A 32 4.40 9.17 -8.12
CA LEU A 32 5.23 8.03 -8.51
C LEU A 32 5.61 8.12 -10.00
N PRO A 33 6.60 8.96 -10.38
CA PRO A 33 7.08 8.99 -11.75
C PRO A 33 7.57 7.59 -12.15
N ASN A 34 6.90 6.98 -13.12
CA ASN A 34 7.22 5.65 -13.64
C ASN A 34 8.25 5.70 -14.79
N GLU A 35 8.79 6.88 -15.10
CA GLU A 35 9.84 7.04 -16.11
C GLU A 35 11.11 6.31 -15.66
N GLY A 36 11.53 5.29 -16.44
CA GLY A 36 12.66 4.42 -16.10
C GLY A 36 12.33 3.26 -15.15
N VAL A 37 11.09 3.15 -14.66
CA VAL A 37 10.68 2.04 -13.80
C VAL A 37 10.31 0.83 -14.67
N ARG A 38 11.17 -0.21 -14.66
CA ARG A 38 10.91 -1.46 -15.35
C ARG A 38 9.65 -2.12 -14.77
N LYS A 39 8.73 -2.57 -15.65
CA LYS A 39 7.58 -3.39 -15.23
C LYS A 39 8.06 -4.58 -14.39
N PRO A 40 7.40 -4.89 -13.27
CA PRO A 40 7.80 -6.01 -12.41
C PRO A 40 7.77 -7.30 -13.23
N ILE A 41 8.94 -7.90 -13.43
CA ILE A 41 9.12 -9.16 -14.18
C ILE A 41 8.63 -10.34 -13.33
N TYR A 42 8.80 -10.21 -12.02
CA TYR A 42 8.46 -11.23 -11.04
C TYR A 42 7.29 -10.75 -10.20
N SER A 43 6.37 -11.66 -9.94
CA SER A 43 5.34 -11.42 -8.93
C SER A 43 5.99 -11.37 -7.55
N VAL A 44 5.61 -10.39 -6.75
CA VAL A 44 6.09 -10.20 -5.38
C VAL A 44 4.99 -10.62 -4.41
N GLN A 45 5.37 -11.27 -3.31
CA GLN A 45 4.54 -11.47 -2.14
C GLN A 45 5.00 -10.49 -1.05
N THR A 46 4.04 -9.88 -0.37
CA THR A 46 4.29 -8.92 0.70
C THR A 46 3.70 -9.46 2.00
N GLU A 47 4.52 -9.56 3.04
CA GLU A 47 4.10 -9.79 4.41
C GLU A 47 4.19 -8.45 5.15
N ARG A 48 3.06 -7.94 5.66
CA ARG A 48 2.99 -6.59 6.24
C ARG A 48 3.07 -6.62 7.76
N GLY A 49 3.68 -5.60 8.35
CA GLY A 49 3.68 -5.39 9.80
C GLY A 49 4.39 -6.50 10.59
N ILE A 50 5.41 -7.11 10.02
CA ILE A 50 6.22 -8.12 10.71
C ILE A 50 7.03 -7.46 11.82
N GLY A 51 6.85 -7.95 13.04
CA GLY A 51 7.48 -7.42 14.24
C GLY A 51 8.86 -8.02 14.50
N PHE A 52 9.82 -7.17 14.83
CA PHE A 52 11.16 -7.53 15.26
C PHE A 52 11.43 -6.89 16.62
N ILE A 53 11.81 -7.70 17.60
CA ILE A 53 12.18 -7.21 18.94
C ILE A 53 13.68 -6.96 18.94
N THR A 54 14.06 -5.73 19.28
CA THR A 54 15.47 -5.34 19.45
C THR A 54 16.01 -5.79 20.81
N THR A 55 17.32 -5.73 21.00
CA THR A 55 17.98 -6.11 22.27
C THR A 55 17.52 -5.27 23.47
N ASP A 56 17.03 -4.05 23.23
CA ASP A 56 16.45 -3.13 24.20
C ASP A 56 14.92 -3.23 24.30
N ASN A 57 14.32 -4.32 23.83
CA ASN A 57 12.89 -4.62 23.88
C ASN A 57 11.97 -3.65 23.12
N ILE A 58 12.50 -2.91 22.15
CA ILE A 58 11.68 -2.07 21.26
C ILE A 58 11.15 -2.93 20.11
N GLN A 59 9.85 -2.85 19.84
CA GLN A 59 9.24 -3.53 18.70
C GLN A 59 9.34 -2.64 17.45
N LEU A 60 10.08 -3.11 16.45
CA LEU A 60 10.13 -2.52 15.11
C LEU A 60 9.18 -3.29 14.19
N LEU A 61 8.47 -2.57 13.32
CA LEU A 61 7.61 -3.16 12.30
C LEU A 61 8.25 -3.01 10.92
N SER A 62 8.11 -4.03 10.08
CA SER A 62 8.55 -3.99 8.68
C SER A 62 7.55 -4.67 7.78
N ASP A 63 7.44 -4.17 6.57
CA ASP A 63 6.90 -4.93 5.46
C ASP A 63 8.04 -5.70 4.80
N ILE A 64 7.81 -6.98 4.49
CA ILE A 64 8.79 -7.88 3.87
C ILE A 64 8.28 -8.21 2.46
N HIS A 65 9.06 -7.83 1.46
CA HIS A 65 8.77 -8.11 0.06
C HIS A 65 9.67 -9.23 -0.44
N ARG A 66 9.06 -10.32 -0.94
CA ARG A 66 9.77 -11.49 -1.46
C ARG A 66 9.31 -11.81 -2.87
N PRO A 67 10.21 -12.05 -3.83
CA PRO A 67 9.82 -12.55 -5.14
C PRO A 67 9.22 -13.96 -5.01
N LYS A 68 8.11 -14.21 -5.70
CA LYS A 68 7.48 -15.53 -5.71
C LYS A 68 8.38 -16.53 -6.45
N LYS A 69 8.33 -17.80 -6.01
CA LYS A 69 9.01 -18.96 -6.62
C LYS A 69 10.55 -18.97 -6.52
N LEU A 70 11.14 -18.12 -5.68
CA LEU A 70 12.57 -18.19 -5.35
C LEU A 70 12.75 -18.60 -3.90
N GLU A 71 13.48 -19.69 -3.67
CA GLU A 71 13.73 -20.22 -2.32
C GLU A 71 14.73 -19.36 -1.53
N LYS A 72 15.74 -18.81 -2.21
CA LYS A 72 16.79 -17.99 -1.60
C LYS A 72 17.10 -16.77 -2.46
N THR A 73 17.14 -15.60 -1.83
CA THR A 73 17.41 -14.33 -2.51
C THR A 73 18.21 -13.40 -1.59
N PRO A 74 19.05 -12.50 -2.15
CA PRO A 74 19.68 -11.45 -1.35
C PRO A 74 18.62 -10.56 -0.74
N THR A 75 18.81 -10.18 0.52
CA THR A 75 17.91 -9.28 1.24
C THR A 75 18.46 -7.86 1.20
N ILE A 76 17.64 -6.91 0.74
CA ILE A 76 17.93 -5.48 0.86
C ILE A 76 17.15 -4.98 2.07
N LEU A 77 17.87 -4.42 3.05
CA LEU A 77 17.27 -3.81 4.22
C LEU A 77 17.24 -2.29 4.05
N VAL A 78 16.06 -1.71 4.10
CA VAL A 78 15.87 -0.25 4.13
C VAL A 78 15.25 0.12 5.46
N ARG A 79 15.95 0.94 6.24
CA ARG A 79 15.43 1.46 7.51
C ARG A 79 14.98 2.90 7.28
N ILE A 80 13.69 3.14 7.43
CA ILE A 80 13.12 4.48 7.32
C ILE A 80 12.74 4.92 8.74
N PRO A 81 13.21 6.09 9.21
CA PRO A 81 12.75 6.66 10.48
C PRO A 81 11.33 7.19 10.30
N PHE A 82 10.38 6.28 10.15
CA PHE A 82 8.99 6.61 9.89
C PHE A 82 8.23 6.61 11.22
N THR A 83 7.87 7.80 11.69
CA THR A 83 6.92 7.93 12.79
C THR A 83 5.51 7.78 12.23
N ASN A 84 4.76 6.78 12.74
CA ASN A 84 3.36 6.55 12.38
C ASN A 84 2.49 7.69 12.94
N THR A 85 2.45 8.80 12.19
CA THR A 85 1.67 10.00 12.47
C THR A 85 0.70 10.21 11.31
N PHE A 86 -0.39 10.97 11.51
CA PHE A 86 -1.36 11.28 10.44
C PHE A 86 -0.74 11.94 9.20
N LYS A 87 0.42 12.60 9.34
CA LYS A 87 1.16 13.19 8.23
C LYS A 87 1.93 12.15 7.39
N ASN A 88 2.17 10.98 7.98
CA ASN A 88 2.98 9.88 7.46
C ASN A 88 2.13 8.59 7.40
N ARG A 89 0.83 8.67 7.09
CA ARG A 89 -0.05 7.49 7.02
C ARG A 89 -0.68 7.34 5.64
#